data_AF-A0A524IXS0-F1
#
_entry.id   AF-A0A524IXS0-F1
#
_cell.length_a   1.000
_cell.length_b   1.000
_cell.length_c   1.000
_cell.angle_alpha   90.00
_cell.angle_beta   90.00
_cell.angle_gamma   90.00
#
_symmetry.space_group_name_H-M   'P 1'
#
loop_
_entity.id
_entity.type
_entity.pdbx_description
1 polymer ?
#
loop_
_entity_poly.entity_id
_entity_poly.type
_entity_poly.pdbx_seq_one_letter_code
_entity_poly.pdbx_strand_id
1 'polypeptide(L)'
;MTHDDNGRSALSIGIQARLDWLRSRMWFIPSVFAIGATIAAFVLVPVDRLLDQAMPGYLSGVLFVGGPESARLVLATIGTAMLSFTGLVFTVTMLVLVLASGQLSPRVMRTFLRDRTTQSVLGLFVATFLYSLLVLREVRSPVVGSSFVPAITVTVAYLLLVASVGAFVFYIHHMAQAMRAVSVLGSVGDETRAAIDRLYPERIGEEPESPIPGLPARAPDQLAIQEHTPGVLISVDEEQLMEIAGEHTLTVALLHQIGDFVPQGAPLLALWSRADGPPDETLVGHLAGAVQIGRERTMTQDAAFGFRQIVDIAERALSPGVNDPTTALQALDQIHDLLRRLAVRGFPSPVRLDEKG
;
A
#
# COMPACT_ATOMS: atom_id res chain seq x y z
N MET A 1 23.06 42.66 5.31
CA MET A 1 23.85 41.42 5.51
C MET A 1 22.88 40.33 5.96
N THR A 2 21.96 39.90 5.09
CA THR A 2 20.88 38.94 5.42
C THR A 2 20.26 38.29 4.15
N HIS A 3 21.03 38.18 3.06
CA HIS A 3 20.51 37.64 1.78
C HIS A 3 20.97 36.21 1.45
N ASP A 4 21.74 35.57 2.34
CA ASP A 4 22.44 34.31 2.04
C ASP A 4 21.80 33.05 2.68
N ASP A 5 20.79 33.21 3.52
CA ASP A 5 20.22 32.08 4.29
C ASP A 5 19.07 31.35 3.56
N ASN A 6 18.39 32.04 2.63
CA ASN A 6 17.28 31.46 1.85
C ASN A 6 17.77 30.49 0.74
N GLY A 7 19.01 30.63 0.27
CA GLY A 7 19.58 29.73 -0.74
C GLY A 7 19.93 28.34 -0.17
N ARG A 8 20.32 28.28 1.11
CA ARG A 8 20.68 27.04 1.79
C ARG A 8 19.47 26.16 2.12
N SER A 9 18.34 26.76 2.50
CA SER A 9 17.11 26.01 2.80
C SER A 9 16.49 25.41 1.53
N ALA A 10 16.44 26.16 0.42
CA ALA A 10 15.92 25.69 -0.85
C ALA A 10 16.76 24.55 -1.45
N LEU A 11 18.10 24.62 -1.32
CA LEU A 11 19.00 23.53 -1.69
C LEU A 11 18.79 22.28 -0.82
N SER A 12 18.59 22.44 0.51
CA SER A 12 18.32 21.29 1.39
C SER A 12 16.99 20.62 1.11
N ILE A 13 15.94 21.38 0.77
CA ILE A 13 14.61 20.85 0.43
C ILE A 13 14.66 20.12 -0.92
N GLY A 14 15.35 20.67 -1.92
CA GLY A 14 15.55 20.01 -3.23
C GLY A 14 16.38 18.73 -3.14
N ILE A 15 17.38 18.70 -2.25
CA ILE A 15 18.19 17.50 -1.99
C ILE A 15 17.38 16.47 -1.20
N GLN A 16 16.57 16.87 -0.21
CA GLN A 16 15.68 15.97 0.52
C GLN A 16 14.61 15.37 -0.39
N ALA A 17 13.96 16.18 -1.23
CA ALA A 17 12.98 15.71 -2.21
C ALA A 17 13.59 14.74 -3.23
N ARG A 18 14.84 15.01 -3.69
CA ARG A 18 15.57 14.08 -4.57
C ARG A 18 16.00 12.82 -3.85
N LEU A 19 16.47 12.91 -2.60
CA LEU A 19 16.83 11.75 -1.78
C LEU A 19 15.62 10.89 -1.46
N ASP A 20 14.46 11.49 -1.21
CA ASP A 20 13.21 10.75 -0.97
C ASP A 20 12.68 10.13 -2.26
N TRP A 21 12.83 10.83 -3.39
CA TRP A 21 12.54 10.27 -4.72
C TRP A 21 13.46 9.09 -5.07
N LEU A 22 14.76 9.18 -4.79
CA LEU A 22 15.75 8.11 -4.99
C LEU A 22 15.56 6.94 -4.00
N ARG A 23 15.30 7.22 -2.71
CA ARG A 23 14.97 6.22 -1.67
C ARG A 23 13.68 5.48 -1.95
N SER A 24 12.79 6.09 -2.72
CA SER A 24 11.54 5.45 -3.14
C SER A 24 11.73 4.39 -4.24
N ARG A 25 12.95 4.24 -4.76
CA ARG A 25 13.32 3.30 -5.81
C ARG A 25 13.87 2.01 -5.20
N MET A 26 13.38 0.87 -5.68
CA MET A 26 13.68 -0.47 -5.19
C MET A 26 15.19 -0.79 -5.04
N TRP A 27 16.03 -0.12 -5.81
CA TRP A 27 17.47 -0.41 -5.93
C TRP A 27 18.36 0.45 -5.04
N PHE A 28 17.83 1.48 -4.37
CA PHE A 28 18.66 2.41 -3.61
C PHE A 28 19.30 1.72 -2.39
N ILE A 29 18.50 1.08 -1.52
CA ILE A 29 19.03 0.38 -0.33
C ILE A 29 20.01 -0.73 -0.73
N PRO A 30 19.70 -1.62 -1.71
CA PRO A 30 20.67 -2.60 -2.18
C PRO A 30 21.99 -2.00 -2.67
N SER A 31 21.94 -0.88 -3.38
CA SER A 31 23.14 -0.20 -3.87
C SER A 31 24.00 0.35 -2.74
N VAL A 32 23.39 0.88 -1.68
CA VAL A 32 24.12 1.35 -0.47
C VAL A 32 24.83 0.19 0.22
N PHE A 33 24.16 -0.96 0.38
CA PHE A 33 24.77 -2.17 0.93
C PHE A 33 25.93 -2.68 0.06
N ALA A 34 25.76 -2.69 -1.26
CA ALA A 34 26.81 -3.08 -2.21
C ALA A 34 28.05 -2.17 -2.14
N ILE A 35 27.84 -0.85 -2.06
CA ILE A 35 28.93 0.12 -1.87
C ILE A 35 29.62 -0.11 -0.52
N GLY A 36 28.84 -0.32 0.55
CA GLY A 36 29.37 -0.62 1.89
C GLY A 36 30.24 -1.88 1.91
N ALA A 37 29.78 -2.97 1.30
CA ALA A 37 30.54 -4.21 1.14
C ALA A 37 31.82 -4.00 0.32
N THR A 38 31.75 -3.21 -0.76
CA THR A 38 32.92 -2.88 -1.58
C THR A 38 33.97 -2.14 -0.75
N ILE A 39 33.57 -1.09 -0.05
CA ILE A 39 34.45 -0.33 0.85
C ILE A 39 35.03 -1.23 1.93
N ALA A 40 34.20 -2.08 2.56
CA ALA A 40 34.64 -3.03 3.59
C ALA A 40 35.72 -3.97 3.04
N ALA A 41 35.55 -4.54 1.84
CA ALA A 41 36.57 -5.39 1.22
C ALA A 41 37.88 -4.63 0.95
N PHE A 42 37.80 -3.40 0.42
CA PHE A 42 38.98 -2.57 0.14
C PHE A 42 39.71 -2.11 1.40
N VAL A 43 39.03 -2.00 2.55
CA VAL A 43 39.63 -1.59 3.83
C VAL A 43 40.17 -2.80 4.60
N LEU A 44 39.41 -3.90 4.68
CA LEU A 44 39.78 -5.06 5.48
C LEU A 44 40.96 -5.83 4.88
N VAL A 45 41.08 -5.92 3.55
CA VAL A 45 42.20 -6.65 2.92
C VAL A 45 43.57 -6.02 3.24
N PRO A 46 43.78 -4.70 3.11
CA PRO A 46 45.02 -4.05 3.58
C PRO A 46 45.25 -4.22 5.08
N VAL A 47 44.20 -4.16 5.90
CA VAL A 47 44.30 -4.39 7.35
C VAL A 47 44.78 -5.80 7.66
N ASP A 48 44.26 -6.82 6.97
CA ASP A 48 44.76 -8.19 7.05
C ASP A 48 46.24 -8.26 6.71
N ARG A 49 46.70 -7.60 5.63
CA ARG A 49 48.13 -7.58 5.25
C ARG A 49 49.04 -6.95 6.30
N LEU A 50 48.58 -5.89 6.95
CA LEU A 50 49.34 -5.20 8.01
C LEU A 50 49.42 -6.06 9.27
N LEU A 51 48.33 -6.76 9.60
CA LEU A 51 48.23 -7.58 10.80
C LEU A 51 48.78 -8.99 10.62
N ASP A 52 48.98 -9.48 9.39
CA ASP A 52 49.51 -10.82 9.09
C ASP A 52 50.84 -11.10 9.81
N GLN A 53 51.69 -10.08 9.97
CA GLN A 53 52.99 -10.19 10.64
C GLN A 53 52.91 -9.97 12.17
N ALA A 54 51.80 -9.43 12.67
CA ALA A 54 51.63 -9.00 14.06
C ALA A 54 50.44 -9.68 14.77
N MET A 55 49.81 -10.68 14.14
CA MET A 55 48.58 -11.30 14.65
C MET A 55 48.82 -12.03 15.97
N PRO A 56 48.14 -11.64 17.06
CA PRO A 56 48.24 -12.33 18.34
C PRO A 56 47.65 -13.74 18.27
N GLY A 57 48.35 -14.73 18.85
CA GLY A 57 47.98 -16.16 18.80
C GLY A 57 46.65 -16.55 19.47
N TYR A 58 45.96 -15.64 20.17
CA TYR A 58 44.60 -15.88 20.65
C TYR A 58 43.52 -15.61 19.58
N LEU A 59 43.81 -14.75 18.60
CA LEU A 59 42.88 -14.47 17.49
C LEU A 59 42.92 -15.56 16.42
N SER A 60 44.01 -16.31 16.31
CA SER A 60 44.13 -17.42 15.35
C SER A 60 43.19 -18.59 15.63
N GLY A 61 42.60 -18.69 16.83
CA GLY A 61 41.59 -19.71 17.16
C GLY A 61 40.15 -19.30 16.84
N VAL A 62 39.88 -18.00 16.64
CA VAL A 62 38.53 -17.44 16.39
C VAL A 62 38.36 -17.04 14.92
N LEU A 63 39.44 -16.61 14.29
CA LEU A 63 39.47 -16.26 12.87
C LEU A 63 39.58 -17.51 11.99
N PHE A 64 39.27 -17.37 10.70
CA PHE A 64 39.34 -18.45 9.72
C PHE A 64 40.70 -19.17 9.74
N VAL A 65 40.66 -20.48 10.04
CA VAL A 65 41.83 -21.37 10.02
C VAL A 65 41.75 -22.25 8.77
N GLY A 66 42.47 -21.88 7.72
CA GLY A 66 42.50 -22.66 6.48
C GLY A 66 43.47 -22.09 5.44
N GLY A 67 43.89 -22.95 4.51
CA GLY A 67 44.78 -22.56 3.41
C GLY A 67 44.06 -21.76 2.31
N PRO A 68 44.80 -21.22 1.32
CA PRO A 68 44.24 -20.43 0.21
C PRO A 68 43.15 -21.15 -0.57
N GLU A 69 43.28 -22.46 -0.77
CA GLU A 69 42.30 -23.27 -1.49
C GLU A 69 40.99 -23.37 -0.72
N SER A 70 41.04 -23.61 0.60
CA SER A 70 39.86 -23.63 1.46
C SER A 70 39.17 -22.27 1.50
N ALA A 71 39.93 -21.18 1.62
CA ALA A 71 39.39 -19.83 1.59
C ALA A 71 38.69 -19.52 0.26
N ARG A 72 39.32 -19.86 -0.87
CA ARG A 72 38.73 -19.70 -2.21
C ARG A 72 37.45 -20.51 -2.37
N LEU A 73 37.46 -21.77 -1.92
CA LEU A 73 36.30 -22.65 -1.96
C LEU A 73 35.14 -22.03 -1.18
N VAL A 74 35.36 -21.65 0.08
CA VAL A 74 34.33 -21.05 0.93
C VAL A 74 33.78 -19.75 0.32
N LEU A 75 34.66 -18.84 -0.12
CA LEU A 75 34.24 -17.57 -0.74
C LEU A 75 33.44 -17.79 -2.03
N ALA A 76 33.86 -18.74 -2.87
CA ALA A 76 33.14 -19.10 -4.10
C ALA A 76 31.78 -19.75 -3.80
N THR A 77 31.70 -20.63 -2.80
CA THR A 77 30.45 -21.22 -2.33
C THR A 77 29.49 -20.15 -1.79
N ILE A 78 29.99 -19.21 -0.98
CA ILE A 78 29.19 -18.09 -0.47
C ILE A 78 28.67 -17.24 -1.63
N GLY A 79 29.55 -16.85 -2.57
CA GLY A 79 29.15 -16.07 -3.73
C GLY A 79 28.05 -16.76 -4.54
N THR A 80 28.22 -18.05 -4.85
CA THR A 80 27.23 -18.81 -5.62
C THR A 80 25.89 -18.92 -4.87
N ALA A 81 25.92 -19.21 -3.57
CA ALA A 81 24.71 -19.29 -2.74
C ALA A 81 23.97 -17.96 -2.66
N MET A 82 24.67 -16.83 -2.50
CA MET A 82 24.06 -15.50 -2.45
C MET A 82 23.44 -15.11 -3.79
N LEU A 83 24.05 -15.48 -4.92
CA LEU A 83 23.45 -15.28 -6.23
C LEU A 83 22.12 -16.05 -6.36
N SER A 84 22.08 -17.30 -5.92
CA SER A 84 20.85 -18.11 -5.89
C SER A 84 19.79 -17.51 -4.96
N PHE A 85 20.15 -17.08 -3.74
CA PHE A 85 19.21 -16.45 -2.81
C PHE A 85 18.67 -15.12 -3.34
N THR A 86 19.50 -14.32 -3.99
CA THR A 86 19.09 -13.07 -4.67
C THR A 86 18.04 -13.36 -5.74
N GLY A 87 18.31 -14.36 -6.60
CA GLY A 87 17.35 -14.79 -7.63
C GLY A 87 16.05 -15.33 -7.04
N LEU A 88 16.12 -16.08 -5.94
CA LEU A 88 14.96 -16.62 -5.24
C LEU A 88 14.09 -15.51 -4.61
N VAL A 89 14.71 -14.54 -3.93
CA VAL A 89 14.01 -13.37 -3.40
C VAL A 89 13.33 -12.59 -4.52
N PHE A 90 14.04 -12.34 -5.62
CA PHE A 90 13.47 -11.66 -6.78
C PHE A 90 12.27 -12.42 -7.35
N THR A 91 12.40 -13.74 -7.54
CA THR A 91 11.34 -14.62 -8.05
C THR A 91 10.12 -14.62 -7.13
N VAL A 92 10.31 -14.80 -5.82
CA VAL A 92 9.22 -14.81 -4.84
C VAL A 92 8.55 -13.43 -4.76
N THR A 93 9.34 -12.35 -4.73
CA THR A 93 8.80 -10.98 -4.70
C THR A 93 7.98 -10.69 -5.97
N MET A 94 8.48 -11.09 -7.14
CA MET A 94 7.76 -10.93 -8.41
C MET A 94 6.51 -11.80 -8.48
N LEU A 95 6.57 -13.04 -7.98
CA LEU A 95 5.40 -13.92 -7.90
C LEU A 95 4.31 -13.31 -7.00
N VAL A 96 4.70 -12.80 -5.83
CA VAL A 96 3.77 -12.10 -4.92
C VAL A 96 3.21 -10.84 -5.59
N LEU A 97 4.02 -10.10 -6.34
CA LEU A 97 3.56 -8.93 -7.09
C LEU A 97 2.52 -9.30 -8.16
N VAL A 98 2.76 -10.37 -8.92
CA VAL A 98 1.83 -10.87 -9.93
C VAL A 98 0.53 -11.36 -9.30
N LEU A 99 0.60 -12.09 -8.19
CA LEU A 99 -0.58 -12.55 -7.43
C LEU A 99 -1.36 -11.36 -6.84
N ALA A 100 -0.65 -10.35 -6.31
CA ALA A 100 -1.25 -9.13 -5.79
C ALA A 100 -1.92 -8.30 -6.89
N SER A 101 -1.31 -8.20 -8.08
CA SER A 101 -1.87 -7.46 -9.22
C SER A 101 -3.19 -8.04 -9.71
N GLY A 102 -3.44 -9.34 -9.49
CA GLY A 102 -4.70 -9.99 -9.83
C GLY A 102 -5.80 -9.84 -8.77
N GLN A 103 -5.47 -9.34 -7.57
CA GLN A 103 -6.38 -9.33 -6.41
C GLN A 103 -6.50 -7.99 -5.67
N LEU A 104 -5.70 -6.96 -6.01
CA LEU A 104 -5.59 -5.69 -5.28
C LEU A 104 -5.58 -4.47 -6.21
N SER A 105 -6.15 -3.36 -5.74
CA SER A 105 -6.14 -2.04 -6.40
C SER A 105 -4.69 -1.53 -6.67
N PRO A 106 -4.44 -0.73 -7.74
CA PRO A 106 -3.11 -0.21 -8.11
C PRO A 106 -2.31 0.49 -6.99
N ARG A 107 -2.97 0.91 -5.91
CA ARG A 107 -2.33 1.57 -4.76
C ARG A 107 -1.48 0.59 -3.91
N VAL A 108 -1.89 -0.67 -3.78
CA VAL A 108 -1.16 -1.67 -2.97
C VAL A 108 0.12 -2.14 -3.66
N MET A 109 0.14 -2.12 -5.00
CA MET A 109 1.32 -2.40 -5.82
C MET A 109 2.51 -1.48 -5.49
N ARG A 110 2.26 -0.18 -5.26
CA ARG A 110 3.32 0.80 -4.94
C ARG A 110 3.94 0.57 -3.56
N THR A 111 3.18 0.05 -2.61
CA THR A 111 3.65 -0.23 -1.25
C THR A 111 4.57 -1.44 -1.22
N PHE A 112 4.26 -2.50 -2.00
CA PHE A 112 5.11 -3.70 -2.10
C PHE A 112 6.51 -3.41 -2.67
N LEU A 113 6.60 -2.60 -3.73
CA LEU A 113 7.90 -2.23 -4.33
C LEU A 113 8.75 -1.33 -3.41
N ARG A 114 8.14 -0.72 -2.40
CA ARG A 114 8.79 0.15 -1.40
C ARG A 114 9.08 -0.56 -0.07
N ASP A 115 8.84 -1.87 0.02
CA ASP A 115 9.10 -2.61 1.25
C ASP A 115 10.61 -2.61 1.60
N ARG A 116 10.94 -1.92 2.70
CA ARG A 116 12.30 -1.77 3.19
C ARG A 116 12.89 -3.08 3.67
N THR A 117 12.07 -4.01 4.14
CA THR A 117 12.53 -5.34 4.58
C THR A 117 13.07 -6.12 3.39
N THR A 118 12.27 -6.26 2.33
CA THR A 118 12.67 -6.93 1.09
C THR A 118 13.92 -6.29 0.48
N GLN A 119 13.98 -4.95 0.45
CA GLN A 119 15.16 -4.22 -0.05
C GLN A 119 16.42 -4.44 0.79
N SER A 120 16.29 -4.55 2.11
CA SER A 120 17.43 -4.78 3.02
C SER A 120 17.96 -6.21 2.89
N VAL A 121 17.08 -7.20 2.77
CA VAL A 121 17.45 -8.61 2.54
C VAL A 121 18.16 -8.76 1.20
N LEU A 122 17.58 -8.19 0.14
CA LEU A 122 18.21 -8.16 -1.19
C LEU A 122 19.57 -7.46 -1.16
N GLY A 123 19.65 -6.33 -0.48
CA GLY A 123 20.89 -5.59 -0.29
C GLY A 123 21.96 -6.38 0.43
N LEU A 124 21.60 -7.08 1.51
CA LEU A 124 22.52 -7.96 2.23
C LEU A 124 23.04 -9.08 1.34
N PHE A 125 22.20 -9.73 0.53
CA PHE A 125 22.66 -10.83 -0.34
C PHE A 125 23.59 -10.32 -1.45
N VAL A 126 23.23 -9.20 -2.09
CA VAL A 126 24.08 -8.57 -3.11
C VAL A 126 25.41 -8.09 -2.51
N ALA A 127 25.38 -7.51 -1.31
CA ALA A 127 26.57 -7.08 -0.59
C ALA A 127 27.48 -8.26 -0.25
N THR A 128 26.95 -9.33 0.35
CA THR A 128 27.70 -10.54 0.67
C THR A 128 28.28 -11.19 -0.58
N PHE A 129 27.51 -11.24 -1.68
CA PHE A 129 28.00 -11.71 -2.98
C PHE A 129 29.20 -10.91 -3.49
N LEU A 130 29.07 -9.59 -3.57
CA LEU A 130 30.13 -8.70 -4.07
C LEU A 130 31.35 -8.73 -3.16
N TYR A 131 31.15 -8.70 -1.84
CA TYR A 131 32.21 -8.85 -0.86
C TYR A 131 32.98 -10.14 -1.11
N SER A 132 32.30 -11.29 -1.20
CA SER A 132 32.95 -12.58 -1.46
C SER A 132 33.74 -12.61 -2.76
N LEU A 133 33.24 -12.03 -3.85
CA LEU A 133 33.96 -11.96 -5.13
C LEU A 133 35.20 -11.06 -5.07
N LEU A 134 35.09 -9.90 -4.44
CA LEU A 134 36.22 -8.97 -4.29
C LEU A 134 37.33 -9.59 -3.45
N VAL A 135 36.97 -10.26 -2.36
CA VAL A 135 37.92 -10.95 -1.47
C VAL A 135 38.53 -12.17 -2.16
N LEU A 136 37.73 -12.93 -2.93
CA LEU A 136 38.20 -14.09 -3.68
C LEU A 136 39.36 -13.73 -4.63
N ARG A 137 39.29 -12.55 -5.26
CA ARG A 137 40.36 -12.02 -6.12
C ARG A 137 41.68 -11.80 -5.38
N GLU A 138 41.62 -11.48 -4.09
CA GLU A 138 42.80 -11.15 -3.28
C GLU A 138 43.47 -12.38 -2.64
N VAL A 139 42.80 -13.54 -2.62
CA VAL A 139 43.39 -14.80 -2.14
C VAL A 139 44.41 -15.32 -3.15
N ARG A 140 45.70 -15.30 -2.79
CA ARG A 140 46.81 -15.73 -3.66
C ARG A 140 47.28 -17.14 -3.28
N SER A 141 47.23 -18.07 -4.24
CA SER A 141 47.96 -19.36 -4.16
C SER A 141 49.36 -19.18 -4.73
N PRO A 142 50.37 -19.88 -4.20
CA PRO A 142 51.73 -19.74 -4.66
C PRO A 142 51.90 -20.44 -6.02
N VAL A 143 52.34 -19.68 -7.03
CA VAL A 143 53.10 -20.23 -8.17
C VAL A 143 54.53 -19.68 -8.13
N VAL A 144 54.71 -18.42 -7.72
CA VAL A 144 55.99 -17.83 -7.27
C VAL A 144 55.65 -16.77 -6.19
N GLY A 145 56.05 -16.97 -4.92
CA GLY A 145 55.81 -16.04 -3.80
C GLY A 145 55.17 -16.67 -2.55
N SER A 146 54.94 -15.87 -1.49
CA SER A 146 54.28 -16.30 -0.25
C SER A 146 52.76 -16.40 -0.41
N SER A 147 52.20 -17.51 0.08
CA SER A 147 50.75 -17.70 0.21
C SER A 147 50.14 -16.61 1.10
N PHE A 148 49.02 -16.00 0.67
CA PHE A 148 48.32 -14.98 1.46
C PHE A 148 46.83 -15.29 1.54
N VAL A 149 46.32 -15.38 2.77
CA VAL A 149 44.91 -15.60 3.08
C VAL A 149 44.47 -14.51 4.08
N PRO A 150 43.57 -13.59 3.69
CA PRO A 150 43.11 -12.53 4.59
C PRO A 150 42.09 -13.11 5.59
N ALA A 151 42.57 -13.65 6.71
CA ALA A 151 41.77 -14.41 7.67
C ALA A 151 40.62 -13.59 8.28
N ILE A 152 40.84 -12.32 8.60
CA ILE A 152 39.79 -11.43 9.15
C ILE A 152 38.72 -11.21 8.08
N THR A 153 39.15 -10.87 6.87
CA THR A 153 38.26 -10.61 5.74
C THR A 153 37.40 -11.84 5.41
N VAL A 154 37.97 -13.05 5.41
CA VAL A 154 37.23 -14.32 5.19
C VAL A 154 36.27 -14.60 6.34
N THR A 155 36.66 -14.31 7.59
CA THR A 155 35.78 -14.47 8.76
C THR A 155 34.56 -13.56 8.64
N VAL A 156 34.75 -12.30 8.21
CA VAL A 156 33.64 -11.37 7.94
C VAL A 156 32.71 -11.90 6.84
N ALA A 157 33.24 -12.52 5.77
CA ALA A 157 32.39 -13.17 4.76
C ALA A 157 31.52 -14.28 5.38
N TYR A 158 32.06 -15.04 6.33
CA TYR A 158 31.32 -16.08 7.03
C TYR A 158 30.23 -15.52 7.94
N LEU A 159 30.51 -14.43 8.66
CA LEU A 159 29.50 -13.73 9.47
C LEU A 159 28.38 -13.16 8.60
N LEU A 160 28.73 -12.58 7.45
CA LEU A 160 27.76 -12.11 6.46
C LEU A 160 26.91 -13.26 5.91
N LEU A 161 27.48 -14.45 5.68
CA LEU A 161 26.72 -15.64 5.30
C LEU A 161 25.69 -16.03 6.38
N VAL A 162 26.10 -16.10 7.65
CA VAL A 162 25.19 -16.44 8.76
C VAL A 162 24.06 -15.41 8.87
N ALA A 163 24.40 -14.12 8.77
CA ALA A 163 23.42 -13.04 8.73
C ALA A 163 22.46 -13.19 7.53
N SER A 164 22.97 -13.53 6.34
CA SER A 164 22.16 -13.78 5.15
C SER A 164 21.20 -14.94 5.32
N VAL A 165 21.62 -16.05 5.93
CA VAL A 165 20.74 -17.20 6.20
C VAL A 165 19.62 -16.81 7.17
N GLY A 166 19.94 -16.10 8.26
CA GLY A 166 18.93 -15.59 9.18
C GLY A 166 17.94 -14.61 8.51
N ALA A 167 18.47 -13.69 7.70
CA ALA A 167 17.67 -12.75 6.93
C ALA A 167 16.78 -13.45 5.90
N PHE A 168 17.23 -14.56 5.31
CA PHE A 168 16.42 -15.37 4.40
C PHE A 168 15.24 -16.05 5.09
N VAL A 169 15.46 -16.66 6.26
CA VAL A 169 14.38 -17.26 7.06
C VAL A 169 13.37 -16.18 7.49
N PHE A 170 13.86 -15.03 7.96
CA PHE A 170 13.02 -13.89 8.29
C PHE A 170 12.22 -13.39 7.09
N TYR A 171 12.85 -13.30 5.92
CA TYR A 171 12.21 -12.90 4.67
C TYR A 171 11.06 -13.84 4.29
N ILE A 172 11.22 -15.16 4.42
CA ILE A 172 10.13 -16.10 4.17
C ILE A 172 8.94 -15.82 5.10
N HIS A 173 9.20 -15.61 6.39
CA HIS A 173 8.16 -15.29 7.35
C HIS A 173 7.45 -13.96 7.05
N HIS A 174 8.24 -12.91 6.75
CA HIS A 174 7.74 -11.59 6.36
C HIS A 174 6.87 -11.66 5.11
N MET A 175 7.33 -12.39 4.09
CA MET A 175 6.57 -12.54 2.84
C MET A 175 5.28 -13.34 3.04
N ALA A 176 5.30 -14.37 3.89
CA ALA A 176 4.09 -15.11 4.28
C ALA A 176 3.10 -14.24 5.07
N GLN A 177 3.57 -13.30 5.88
CA GLN A 177 2.73 -12.35 6.62
C GLN A 177 2.20 -11.20 5.75
N ALA A 178 3.00 -10.69 4.81
CA ALA A 178 2.59 -9.64 3.87
C ALA A 178 1.42 -10.08 2.98
N MET A 179 1.22 -11.39 2.82
CA MET A 179 0.06 -11.99 2.14
C MET A 179 -1.21 -12.09 3.00
N ARG A 180 -1.12 -11.93 4.32
CA ARG A 180 -2.25 -12.19 5.24
C ARG A 180 -3.06 -10.92 5.46
N ALA A 181 -4.22 -10.87 4.80
CA ALA A 181 -5.49 -10.23 5.15
C ALA A 181 -5.61 -9.23 6.33
N VAL A 182 -4.87 -9.34 7.43
CA VAL A 182 -4.96 -8.49 8.64
C VAL A 182 -4.56 -7.03 8.39
N SER A 183 -3.52 -6.77 7.58
CA SER A 183 -3.12 -5.39 7.26
C SER A 183 -4.14 -4.69 6.36
N VAL A 184 -4.73 -5.44 5.43
CA VAL A 184 -5.84 -4.98 4.59
C VAL A 184 -7.09 -4.78 5.42
N LEU A 185 -7.41 -5.72 6.30
CA LEU A 185 -8.56 -5.66 7.20
C LEU A 185 -8.49 -4.43 8.12
N GLY A 186 -7.33 -4.17 8.72
CA GLY A 186 -7.10 -2.97 9.52
C GLY A 186 -7.28 -1.68 8.71
N SER A 187 -6.70 -1.61 7.51
CA SER A 187 -6.84 -0.45 6.62
C SER A 187 -8.29 -0.21 6.19
N VAL A 188 -9.03 -1.26 5.81
CA VAL A 188 -10.45 -1.16 5.47
C VAL A 188 -11.27 -0.75 6.68
N GLY A 189 -10.96 -1.28 7.86
CA GLY A 189 -11.58 -0.87 9.12
C GLY A 189 -11.41 0.62 9.39
N ASP A 190 -10.19 1.15 9.25
CA ASP A 190 -9.89 2.56 9.49
C ASP A 190 -10.56 3.48 8.45
N GLU A 191 -10.56 3.10 7.18
CA GLU A 191 -11.29 3.83 6.13
C GLU A 191 -12.80 3.82 6.38
N THR A 192 -13.35 2.70 6.89
CA THR A 192 -14.77 2.59 7.24
C THR A 192 -15.12 3.47 8.42
N ARG A 193 -14.28 3.52 9.46
CA ARG A 193 -14.45 4.45 10.60
C ARG A 193 -14.49 5.90 10.12
N ALA A 194 -13.54 6.29 9.28
CA ALA A 194 -13.51 7.64 8.72
C ALA A 194 -14.73 7.95 7.83
N ALA A 195 -15.24 6.96 7.09
CA ALA A 195 -16.48 7.10 6.32
C ALA A 195 -17.70 7.26 7.24
N ILE A 196 -17.80 6.47 8.32
CA ILE A 196 -18.88 6.59 9.31
C ILE A 196 -18.85 7.97 9.96
N ASP A 197 -17.68 8.44 10.41
CA ASP A 197 -17.56 9.73 11.07
C ASP A 197 -17.91 10.91 10.14
N ARG A 198 -17.62 10.78 8.84
CA ARG A 198 -17.96 11.78 7.82
C ARG A 198 -19.44 11.78 7.46
N LEU A 199 -20.04 10.60 7.26
CA LEU A 199 -21.40 10.45 6.72
C LEU A 199 -22.47 10.44 7.82
N TYR A 200 -22.11 10.07 9.04
CA TYR A 200 -22.99 10.00 10.20
C TYR A 200 -22.34 10.72 11.40
N PRO A 201 -22.08 12.03 11.33
CA PRO A 201 -21.42 12.76 12.41
C PRO A 201 -22.26 12.73 13.71
N GLU A 202 -21.60 12.85 14.86
CA GLU A 202 -22.24 12.75 16.17
C GLU A 202 -23.30 13.85 16.37
N ARG A 203 -24.50 13.47 16.81
CA ARG A 203 -25.56 14.40 17.26
C ARG A 203 -25.97 15.47 16.24
N ILE A 204 -26.36 15.07 15.02
CA ILE A 204 -27.18 15.94 14.17
C ILE A 204 -28.63 15.85 14.66
N GLY A 205 -29.09 16.95 15.28
CA GLY A 205 -30.48 17.44 15.27
C GLY A 205 -31.54 16.60 15.97
N GLU A 206 -32.45 17.26 16.69
CA GLU A 206 -33.79 16.70 16.89
C GLU A 206 -34.41 16.56 15.49
N GLU A 207 -34.83 15.35 15.09
CA GLU A 207 -35.63 15.18 13.89
C GLU A 207 -36.85 16.10 14.01
N PRO A 208 -37.19 16.90 12.98
CA PRO A 208 -38.47 17.58 12.99
C PRO A 208 -39.57 16.53 13.12
N GLU A 209 -40.42 16.65 14.15
CA GLU A 209 -41.63 15.82 14.40
C GLU A 209 -42.64 15.83 13.22
N SER A 210 -42.36 16.61 12.17
CA SER A 210 -43.19 16.73 10.99
C SER A 210 -43.15 15.44 10.16
N PRO A 211 -44.30 14.99 9.61
CA PRO A 211 -44.33 13.86 8.71
C PRO A 211 -43.43 14.13 7.51
N ILE A 212 -42.53 13.18 7.22
CA ILE A 212 -41.65 13.19 6.05
C ILE A 212 -42.54 13.34 4.80
N PRO A 213 -42.39 14.42 4.02
CA PRO A 213 -43.19 14.61 2.81
C PRO A 213 -42.97 13.44 1.85
N GLY A 214 -44.06 12.80 1.42
CA GLY A 214 -44.00 11.79 0.37
C GLY A 214 -43.74 12.42 -0.99
N LEU A 215 -43.31 11.60 -1.97
CA LEU A 215 -43.25 12.04 -3.36
C LEU A 215 -44.64 12.52 -3.84
N PRO A 216 -44.70 13.49 -4.77
CA PRO A 216 -45.96 13.92 -5.34
C PRO A 216 -46.76 12.74 -5.90
N ALA A 217 -48.06 12.67 -5.61
CA ALA A 217 -48.96 11.59 -6.04
C ALA A 217 -49.35 11.70 -7.54
N ARG A 218 -48.37 11.96 -8.40
CA ARG A 218 -48.50 12.08 -9.86
C ARG A 218 -47.23 11.57 -10.53
N ALA A 219 -47.31 11.24 -11.81
CA ALA A 219 -46.12 10.89 -12.59
C ALA A 219 -45.11 12.05 -12.60
N PRO A 220 -43.80 11.76 -12.63
CA PRO A 220 -42.78 12.79 -12.80
C PRO A 220 -42.96 13.50 -14.14
N ASP A 221 -42.70 14.80 -14.16
CA ASP A 221 -42.75 15.60 -15.38
C ASP A 221 -41.62 15.21 -16.33
N GLN A 222 -40.47 14.81 -15.77
CA GLN A 222 -39.32 14.39 -16.53
C GLN A 222 -38.44 13.41 -15.77
N LEU A 223 -37.73 12.58 -16.52
CA LEU A 223 -36.69 11.69 -16.02
C LEU A 223 -35.33 12.21 -16.50
N ALA A 224 -34.40 12.39 -15.57
CA ALA A 224 -33.04 12.79 -15.91
C ALA A 224 -32.24 11.55 -16.30
N ILE A 225 -31.92 11.44 -17.58
CA ILE A 225 -31.07 10.39 -18.13
C ILE A 225 -29.74 11.04 -18.52
N GLN A 226 -28.63 10.50 -18.02
CA GLN A 226 -27.30 10.91 -18.41
C GLN A 226 -26.71 9.89 -19.38
N GLU A 227 -25.95 10.34 -20.37
CA GLU A 227 -25.09 9.41 -21.12
C GLU A 227 -23.93 8.97 -20.22
N HIS A 228 -24.00 7.73 -19.74
CA HIS A 228 -22.94 7.11 -18.95
C HIS A 228 -22.68 5.67 -19.41
N THR A 229 -21.48 5.16 -19.16
CA THR A 229 -21.22 3.72 -19.25
C THR A 229 -21.90 2.99 -18.09
N PRO A 230 -22.33 1.72 -18.25
CA PRO A 230 -22.85 0.94 -17.13
C PRO A 230 -21.86 0.92 -15.96
N GLY A 231 -22.35 1.13 -14.75
CA GLY A 231 -21.49 1.30 -13.59
C GLY A 231 -22.27 1.36 -12.29
N VAL A 232 -21.64 1.90 -11.25
CA VAL A 232 -22.20 2.01 -9.91
C VAL A 232 -22.31 3.47 -9.52
N LEU A 233 -23.40 3.86 -8.86
CA LEU A 233 -23.53 5.21 -8.32
C LEU A 233 -22.50 5.42 -7.19
N ILE A 234 -21.51 6.29 -7.42
CA ILE A 234 -20.38 6.49 -6.47
C ILE A 234 -20.48 7.77 -5.67
N SER A 235 -21.13 8.80 -6.21
CA SER A 235 -21.38 10.04 -5.49
C SER A 235 -22.58 10.82 -6.03
N VAL A 236 -23.15 11.61 -5.13
CA VAL A 236 -24.19 12.59 -5.39
C VAL A 236 -23.77 13.89 -4.73
N ASP A 237 -23.79 14.98 -5.49
CA ASP A 237 -23.61 16.34 -4.97
C ASP A 237 -24.95 16.86 -4.44
N GLU A 238 -25.23 16.56 -3.17
CA GLU A 238 -26.48 16.95 -2.50
C GLU A 238 -26.67 18.47 -2.45
N GLU A 239 -25.59 19.24 -2.32
CA GLU A 239 -25.62 20.70 -2.23
C GLU A 239 -26.01 21.32 -3.58
N GLN A 240 -25.36 20.88 -4.65
CA GLN A 240 -25.71 21.30 -6.01
C GLN A 240 -27.15 20.92 -6.39
N LEU A 241 -27.58 19.70 -6.05
CA LEU A 241 -28.97 19.28 -6.30
C LEU A 241 -29.97 20.16 -5.56
N MET A 242 -29.66 20.55 -4.32
CA MET A 242 -30.54 21.36 -3.49
C MET A 242 -30.61 22.82 -3.94
N GLU A 243 -29.48 23.41 -4.33
CA GLU A 243 -29.42 24.76 -4.89
C GLU A 243 -30.30 24.84 -6.15
N ILE A 244 -30.08 23.93 -7.11
CA ILE A 244 -30.84 23.91 -8.37
C ILE A 244 -32.33 23.62 -8.12
N ALA A 245 -32.65 22.67 -7.23
CA ALA A 245 -34.03 22.34 -6.91
C ALA A 245 -34.77 23.51 -6.25
N GLY A 246 -34.12 24.24 -5.34
CA GLY A 246 -34.69 25.41 -4.66
C GLY A 246 -34.91 26.60 -5.61
N GLU A 247 -33.93 26.89 -6.49
CA GLU A 247 -34.04 27.97 -7.48
C GLU A 247 -35.21 27.77 -8.45
N HIS A 248 -35.42 26.52 -8.88
CA HIS A 248 -36.43 26.16 -9.88
C HIS A 248 -37.72 25.58 -9.27
N THR A 249 -37.84 25.55 -7.94
CA THR A 249 -39.00 25.00 -7.21
C THR A 249 -39.37 23.58 -7.65
N LEU A 250 -38.35 22.71 -7.68
CA LEU A 250 -38.46 21.32 -8.11
C LEU A 250 -38.47 20.35 -6.92
N THR A 251 -39.23 19.27 -7.03
CA THR A 251 -38.98 18.07 -6.25
C THR A 251 -38.13 17.12 -7.07
N VAL A 252 -36.99 16.69 -6.51
CA VAL A 252 -36.03 15.79 -7.16
C VAL A 252 -35.96 14.50 -6.35
N ALA A 253 -36.20 13.36 -6.99
CA ALA A 253 -36.00 12.05 -6.39
C ALA A 253 -34.84 11.32 -7.04
N LEU A 254 -33.89 10.89 -6.22
CA LEU A 254 -32.81 10.00 -6.64
C LEU A 254 -33.38 8.57 -6.79
N LEU A 255 -33.22 7.97 -7.96
CA LEU A 255 -33.83 6.67 -8.29
C LEU A 255 -32.96 5.46 -7.90
N HIS A 256 -31.69 5.71 -7.59
CA HIS A 256 -30.70 4.70 -7.22
C HIS A 256 -29.97 5.13 -5.96
N GLN A 257 -29.69 4.21 -5.04
CA GLN A 257 -28.89 4.53 -3.85
C GLN A 257 -27.40 4.46 -4.16
N ILE A 258 -26.60 5.17 -3.35
CA ILE A 258 -25.14 5.09 -3.48
C ILE A 258 -24.70 3.63 -3.35
N GLY A 259 -23.96 3.18 -4.37
CA GLY A 259 -23.50 1.81 -4.48
C GLY A 259 -24.37 0.86 -5.30
N ASP A 260 -25.52 1.32 -5.79
CA ASP A 260 -26.36 0.56 -6.72
C ASP A 260 -25.76 0.54 -8.13
N PHE A 261 -25.92 -0.59 -8.81
CA PHE A 261 -25.57 -0.71 -10.22
C PHE A 261 -26.61 0.00 -11.11
N VAL A 262 -26.14 0.87 -11.98
CA VAL A 262 -26.95 1.65 -12.92
C VAL A 262 -26.62 1.20 -14.35
N PRO A 263 -27.58 0.58 -15.06
CA PRO A 263 -27.39 0.19 -16.46
C PRO A 263 -27.41 1.41 -17.38
N GLN A 264 -26.79 1.29 -18.56
CA GLN A 264 -26.77 2.36 -19.55
C GLN A 264 -28.18 2.78 -19.94
N GLY A 265 -28.45 4.09 -19.92
CA GLY A 265 -29.74 4.67 -20.29
C GLY A 265 -30.81 4.58 -19.21
N ALA A 266 -30.49 4.10 -18.01
CA ALA A 266 -31.39 4.20 -16.88
C ALA A 266 -31.53 5.67 -16.41
N PRO A 267 -32.73 6.08 -15.97
CA PRO A 267 -32.92 7.39 -15.37
C PRO A 267 -32.26 7.46 -13.99
N LEU A 268 -31.55 8.54 -13.72
CA LEU A 268 -30.87 8.79 -12.44
C LEU A 268 -31.79 9.53 -11.45
N LEU A 269 -32.58 10.48 -11.98
CA LEU A 269 -33.46 11.34 -11.20
C LEU A 269 -34.87 11.34 -11.79
N ALA A 270 -35.87 11.47 -10.92
CA ALA A 270 -37.24 11.83 -11.30
C ALA A 270 -37.53 13.26 -10.82
N LEU A 271 -38.13 14.07 -11.69
CA LEU A 271 -38.33 15.50 -11.47
C LEU A 271 -39.82 15.84 -11.48
N TRP A 272 -40.25 16.64 -10.51
CA TRP A 272 -41.59 17.25 -10.46
C TRP A 272 -41.45 18.76 -10.33
N SER A 273 -41.97 19.50 -11.30
CA SER A 273 -42.06 20.95 -11.26
C SER A 273 -43.31 21.40 -10.52
N ARG A 274 -43.17 22.41 -9.65
CA ARG A 274 -44.32 23.14 -9.09
C ARG A 274 -44.71 24.35 -9.93
N ALA A 275 -43.89 24.71 -10.93
CA ALA A 275 -44.16 25.77 -11.88
C ALA A 275 -44.93 25.24 -13.11
N ASP A 276 -45.48 26.16 -13.93
CA ASP A 276 -46.19 25.80 -15.15
C ASP A 276 -45.22 25.29 -16.23
N GLY A 277 -45.08 23.97 -16.31
CA GLY A 277 -44.38 23.26 -17.38
C GLY A 277 -43.26 22.33 -16.87
N PRO A 278 -42.86 21.34 -17.71
CA PRO A 278 -41.73 20.47 -17.40
C PRO A 278 -40.42 21.27 -17.40
N PRO A 279 -39.40 20.84 -16.62
CA PRO A 279 -38.07 21.44 -16.72
C PRO A 279 -37.52 21.27 -18.15
N ASP A 280 -36.62 22.17 -18.56
CA ASP A 280 -36.00 22.05 -19.88
C ASP A 280 -34.83 21.04 -19.88
N GLU A 281 -34.41 20.60 -21.05
CA GLU A 281 -33.33 19.60 -21.19
C GLU A 281 -31.99 20.11 -20.62
N THR A 282 -31.76 21.42 -20.63
CA THR A 282 -30.53 22.02 -20.07
C THR A 282 -30.47 21.89 -18.55
N LEU A 283 -31.57 22.19 -17.86
CA LEU A 283 -31.72 22.06 -16.43
C LEU A 283 -31.63 20.59 -16.00
N VAL A 284 -32.26 19.70 -16.76
CA VAL A 284 -32.19 18.24 -16.53
C VAL A 284 -30.76 17.73 -16.66
N GLY A 285 -30.02 18.21 -17.67
CA GLY A 285 -28.61 17.88 -17.85
C GLY A 285 -27.73 18.36 -16.70
N HIS A 286 -27.97 19.56 -16.16
CA HIS A 286 -27.25 20.06 -14.98
C HIS A 286 -27.53 19.23 -13.72
N LEU A 287 -28.80 18.90 -13.46
CA LEU A 287 -29.18 18.03 -12.33
C LEU A 287 -28.56 16.64 -12.46
N ALA A 288 -28.58 16.05 -13.66
CA ALA A 288 -27.94 14.76 -13.91
C ALA A 288 -26.41 14.82 -13.71
N GLY A 289 -25.77 15.96 -14.01
CA GLY A 289 -24.34 16.18 -13.80
C GLY A 289 -23.89 16.15 -12.33
N ALA A 290 -24.82 16.35 -11.39
CA ALA A 290 -24.56 16.24 -9.95
C ALA A 290 -24.46 14.78 -9.47
N VAL A 291 -24.76 13.81 -10.34
CA VAL A 291 -24.75 12.37 -10.06
C VAL A 291 -23.56 11.74 -10.78
N GLN A 292 -22.72 10.99 -10.07
CA GLN A 292 -21.53 10.36 -10.66
C GLN A 292 -21.62 8.85 -10.66
N ILE A 293 -21.46 8.26 -11.84
CA ILE A 293 -21.37 6.81 -12.05
C ILE A 293 -19.91 6.40 -12.23
N GLY A 294 -19.44 5.49 -11.38
CA GLY A 294 -18.10 4.92 -11.40
C GLY A 294 -18.08 3.47 -11.89
N ARG A 295 -16.90 2.95 -12.20
CA ARG A 295 -16.74 1.52 -12.56
C ARG A 295 -16.77 0.60 -11.34
N GLU A 296 -16.42 1.12 -10.17
CA GLU A 296 -16.28 0.40 -8.91
C GLU A 296 -16.87 1.24 -7.77
N ARG A 297 -17.39 0.58 -6.73
CA ARG A 297 -17.84 1.26 -5.50
C ARG A 297 -16.66 1.97 -4.83
N THR A 298 -16.96 3.08 -4.16
CA THR A 298 -15.97 3.83 -3.35
C THR A 298 -16.57 4.11 -1.97
N MET A 299 -15.74 4.15 -0.94
CA MET A 299 -16.19 4.42 0.43
C MET A 299 -16.44 5.92 0.72
N THR A 300 -16.33 6.78 -0.30
CA THR A 300 -16.43 8.24 -0.16
C THR A 300 -17.79 8.66 0.39
N GLN A 301 -18.87 8.07 -0.13
CA GLN A 301 -20.23 8.29 0.35
C GLN A 301 -20.96 6.96 0.68
N ASP A 302 -20.20 5.88 0.89
CA ASP A 302 -20.75 4.53 1.06
C ASP A 302 -20.01 3.79 2.18
N ALA A 303 -20.44 4.00 3.42
CA ALA A 303 -19.89 3.27 4.56
C ALA A 303 -20.21 1.77 4.49
N ALA A 304 -21.35 1.38 3.89
CA ALA A 304 -21.77 -0.01 3.77
C ALA A 304 -20.80 -0.84 2.92
N PHE A 305 -20.14 -0.22 1.93
CA PHE A 305 -19.11 -0.88 1.15
C PHE A 305 -17.91 -1.34 1.99
N GLY A 306 -17.54 -0.59 3.04
CA GLY A 306 -16.50 -1.00 3.98
C GLY A 306 -16.85 -2.30 4.72
N PHE A 307 -18.09 -2.42 5.20
CA PHE A 307 -18.59 -3.67 5.79
C PHE A 307 -18.54 -4.82 4.78
N ARG A 308 -18.95 -4.57 3.53
CA ARG A 308 -18.91 -5.59 2.47
C ARG A 308 -17.48 -6.09 2.24
N GLN A 309 -16.50 -5.19 2.15
CA GLN A 309 -15.10 -5.57 2.00
C GLN A 309 -14.57 -6.39 3.19
N ILE A 310 -14.98 -6.08 4.42
CA ILE A 310 -14.63 -6.87 5.61
C ILE A 310 -15.24 -8.28 5.54
N VAL A 311 -16.51 -8.39 5.12
CA VAL A 311 -17.18 -9.69 4.91
C VAL A 311 -16.47 -10.51 3.84
N ASP A 312 -16.13 -9.90 2.70
CA ASP A 312 -15.41 -10.59 1.62
C ASP A 312 -14.02 -11.10 2.09
N ILE A 313 -13.33 -10.35 2.97
CA ILE A 313 -12.09 -10.80 3.62
C ILE A 313 -12.35 -12.01 4.53
N ALA A 314 -13.42 -11.99 5.33
CA ALA A 314 -13.79 -13.09 6.22
C ALA A 314 -14.15 -14.36 5.44
N GLU A 315 -14.97 -14.24 4.38
CA GLU A 315 -15.33 -15.36 3.49
C GLU A 315 -14.08 -15.97 2.84
N ARG A 316 -13.16 -15.13 2.36
CA ARG A 316 -11.87 -15.60 1.80
C ARG A 316 -11.04 -16.34 2.84
N ALA A 317 -10.97 -15.82 4.07
CA ALA A 317 -10.22 -16.43 5.16
C ALA A 317 -10.76 -17.84 5.51
N LEU A 318 -12.09 -18.02 5.44
CA LEU A 318 -12.75 -19.31 5.70
C LEU A 318 -12.74 -20.28 4.51
N SER A 319 -12.28 -19.85 3.33
CA SER A 319 -12.24 -20.72 2.15
C SER A 319 -11.31 -21.93 2.36
N PRO A 320 -11.59 -23.11 1.76
CA PRO A 320 -10.80 -24.33 1.98
C PRO A 320 -9.30 -24.20 1.67
N GLY A 321 -8.91 -23.27 0.79
CA GLY A 321 -7.51 -23.02 0.42
C GLY A 321 -6.74 -22.12 1.39
N VAL A 322 -7.43 -21.36 2.25
CA VAL A 322 -6.81 -20.47 3.24
C VAL A 322 -6.99 -21.04 4.66
N ASN A 323 -8.24 -21.34 5.03
CA ASN A 323 -8.64 -21.89 6.33
C ASN A 323 -7.99 -21.17 7.52
N ASP A 324 -8.14 -19.84 7.56
CA ASP A 324 -7.64 -18.96 8.62
C ASP A 324 -8.80 -18.43 9.48
N PRO A 325 -9.26 -19.19 10.50
CA PRO A 325 -10.33 -18.76 11.38
C PRO A 325 -9.94 -17.55 12.26
N THR A 326 -8.64 -17.28 12.44
CA THR A 326 -8.18 -16.14 13.26
C THR A 326 -8.48 -14.82 12.54
N THR A 327 -8.19 -14.75 11.23
CA THR A 327 -8.54 -13.59 10.40
C THR A 327 -10.06 -13.40 10.33
N ALA A 328 -10.84 -14.47 10.23
CA ALA A 328 -12.30 -14.38 10.23
C ALA A 328 -12.85 -13.82 11.56
N LEU A 329 -12.28 -14.24 12.69
CA LEU A 329 -12.62 -13.69 14.01
C LEU A 329 -12.29 -12.19 14.09
N GLN A 330 -11.11 -11.78 13.62
CA GLN A 330 -10.72 -10.36 13.59
C GLN A 330 -11.65 -9.53 12.70
N ALA A 331 -12.15 -10.09 11.60
CA ALA A 331 -13.14 -9.42 10.75
C ALA A 331 -14.47 -9.20 11.49
N LEU A 332 -14.90 -10.18 12.28
CA LEU A 332 -16.08 -10.03 13.16
C LEU A 332 -15.86 -8.95 14.23
N ASP A 333 -14.66 -8.88 14.83
CA ASP A 333 -14.33 -7.83 15.80
C ASP A 333 -14.39 -6.43 15.17
N GLN A 334 -13.90 -6.28 13.93
CA GLN A 334 -14.00 -5.03 13.17
C GLN A 334 -15.46 -4.66 12.86
N ILE A 335 -16.26 -5.61 12.38
CA ILE A 335 -17.70 -5.39 12.13
C ILE A 335 -18.41 -4.99 13.44
N HIS A 336 -18.11 -5.64 14.56
CA HIS A 336 -18.67 -5.31 15.86
C HIS A 336 -18.35 -3.87 16.28
N ASP A 337 -17.09 -3.44 16.17
CA ASP A 337 -16.70 -2.04 16.46
C ASP A 337 -17.44 -1.04 15.57
N LEU A 338 -17.49 -1.30 14.25
CA LEU A 338 -18.14 -0.42 13.29
C LEU A 338 -19.65 -0.33 13.53
N LEU A 339 -20.33 -1.45 13.81
CA LEU A 339 -21.75 -1.46 14.15
C LEU A 339 -22.03 -0.72 15.46
N ARG A 340 -21.17 -0.88 16.48
CA ARG A 340 -21.32 -0.14 17.75
C ARG A 340 -21.20 1.37 17.55
N ARG A 341 -20.30 1.81 16.67
CA ARG A 341 -20.18 3.23 16.30
C ARG A 341 -21.44 3.72 15.62
N LEU A 342 -21.97 2.97 14.66
CA LEU A 342 -23.15 3.36 13.89
C LEU A 342 -24.45 3.33 14.72
N ALA A 343 -24.58 2.39 15.66
CA ALA A 343 -25.78 2.21 16.48
C ALA A 343 -26.15 3.41 17.36
N VAL A 344 -25.20 4.30 17.63
CA VAL A 344 -25.41 5.54 18.41
C VAL A 344 -25.50 6.79 17.54
N ARG A 345 -25.44 6.66 16.20
CA ARG A 345 -25.59 7.77 15.25
C ARG A 345 -27.03 7.85 14.76
N GLY A 346 -27.51 9.08 14.53
CA GLY A 346 -28.75 9.31 13.79
C GLY A 346 -28.51 9.06 12.31
N PHE A 347 -29.39 8.30 11.67
CA PHE A 347 -29.38 8.20 10.20
C PHE A 347 -30.01 9.48 9.64
N PRO A 348 -29.38 10.12 8.63
CA PRO A 348 -29.98 11.29 8.01
C PRO A 348 -31.32 10.91 7.38
N SER A 349 -32.29 11.83 7.46
CA SER A 349 -33.58 11.68 6.78
C SER A 349 -33.37 11.35 5.29
N PRO A 350 -34.22 10.51 4.68
CA PRO A 350 -34.17 10.29 3.23
C PRO A 350 -34.60 11.52 2.42
N VAL A 351 -35.09 12.57 3.08
CA VAL A 351 -35.55 13.82 2.45
C VAL A 351 -34.66 14.98 2.86
N ARG A 352 -34.40 15.88 1.90
CA ARG A 352 -33.79 17.19 2.09
C ARG A 352 -34.82 18.23 1.72
N LEU A 353 -35.00 19.25 2.56
CA LEU A 353 -35.94 20.35 2.36
C LEU A 353 -35.16 21.65 2.37
N ASP A 354 -35.58 22.60 1.53
CA ASP A 354 -35.09 23.98 1.62
C ASP A 354 -35.86 24.74 2.72
N GLU A 355 -35.58 26.04 2.88
CA GLU A 355 -36.28 26.88 3.88
C GLU A 355 -37.79 27.00 3.64
N LYS A 356 -38.29 26.63 2.44
CA LYS A 356 -39.69 26.76 2.02
C LYS A 356 -40.46 25.45 2.10
N GLY A 357 -39.80 24.33 2.42
CA GLY A 357 -40.42 23.01 2.57
C GLY A 357 -40.50 22.24 1.27
#